data_AF-A0A8S2WFK3-F1
#
_entry.id   AF-A0A8S2WFK3-F1
#
_cell.length_a   1.000
_cell.length_b   1.000
_cell.length_c   1.000
_cell.angle_alpha   90.00
_cell.angle_beta   90.00
_cell.angle_gamma   90.00
#
_symmetry.space_group_name_H-M   'P 1'
#
loop_
_entity.id
_entity.type
_entity.pdbx_description
1 polymer ?
#
loop_
_entity_poly.entity_id
_entity_poly.type
_entity_poly.pdbx_seq_one_letter_code
_entity_poly.pdbx_strand_id
1 'polypeptide(L)' 'MDSPDYPSDIKQKVERLLSVCGGKSLGSYTESQGLITVREDIVTYIQERDGYPANTSDIYLCNGASDGIKTVLKL' A
#
# COMPACT_ATOMS: atom_id res chain seq x y z
N MET A 1 18.85 -2.00 -11.23
CA MET A 1 18.77 -1.81 -9.76
C MET A 1 20.16 -1.87 -9.14
N ASP A 2 21.18 -1.47 -9.91
CA ASP A 2 22.56 -1.90 -9.67
C ASP A 2 23.47 -0.74 -9.21
N SER A 3 22.90 0.45 -9.02
CA SER A 3 23.64 1.58 -8.44
C SER A 3 24.15 1.18 -7.06
N PRO A 4 25.45 1.38 -6.75
CA PRO A 4 26.02 1.08 -5.45
C PRO A 4 25.57 2.05 -4.35
N ASP A 5 24.91 3.16 -4.72
CA ASP A 5 24.60 4.28 -3.82
C ASP A 5 23.46 3.97 -2.86
N TYR A 6 22.66 2.94 -3.16
CA TYR A 6 21.49 2.57 -2.37
C TYR A 6 21.66 1.21 -1.68
N PRO A 7 21.29 1.11 -0.39
CA PRO A 7 21.21 -0.15 0.33
C PRO A 7 20.33 -1.18 -0.38
N SER A 8 20.65 -2.46 -0.16
CA SER A 8 19.93 -3.57 -0.77
C SER A 8 18.46 -3.66 -0.34
N ASP A 9 18.13 -3.31 0.90
CA ASP A 9 16.77 -3.35 1.42
C ASP A 9 15.87 -2.31 0.73
N ILE A 10 16.40 -1.11 0.45
CA ILE A 10 15.67 -0.07 -0.28
C ILE A 10 15.37 -0.52 -1.71
N LYS A 11 16.36 -1.11 -2.39
CA LYS A 11 16.17 -1.66 -3.74
C LYS A 11 15.09 -2.72 -3.75
N GLN A 12 15.14 -3.67 -2.81
CA GLN A 12 14.13 -4.72 -2.68
C GLN A 12 12.73 -4.16 -2.41
N LYS A 13 12.61 -3.15 -1.53
CA LYS A 13 11.32 -2.48 -1.25
C LYS A 13 10.75 -1.82 -2.51
N VAL A 14 11.60 -1.15 -3.29
CA VAL A 14 11.18 -0.49 -4.54
C VAL A 14 10.80 -1.53 -5.60
N GLU A 15 11.57 -2.61 -5.75
CA GLU A 15 11.23 -3.71 -6.68
C GLU A 15 9.89 -4.37 -6.30
N ARG A 16 9.66 -4.62 -5.01
CA ARG A 16 8.41 -5.16 -4.49
C ARG A 16 7.22 -4.22 -4.77
N LEU A 17 7.40 -2.91 -4.64
CA LEU A 17 6.34 -1.95 -4.94
C LEU A 17 6.06 -1.86 -6.45
N LEU A 18 7.11 -1.78 -7.28
CA LEU A 18 6.97 -1.66 -8.73
C LEU A 18 6.38 -2.93 -9.38
N SER A 19 6.56 -4.10 -8.78
CA SER A 19 6.04 -5.37 -9.32
C SER A 19 4.52 -5.43 -9.35
N VAL A 20 3.84 -4.69 -8.48
CA VAL A 20 2.36 -4.60 -8.42
C VAL A 20 1.79 -3.37 -9.13
N CYS A 21 2.65 -2.46 -9.60
CA CYS A 21 2.24 -1.35 -10.43
C CYS A 21 2.06 -1.82 -11.89
N GLY A 22 0.95 -1.44 -12.53
CA GLY A 22 0.70 -1.74 -13.94
C GLY A 22 1.85 -1.25 -14.83
N GLY A 23 2.43 -2.16 -15.62
CA GLY A 23 3.58 -1.84 -16.48
C GLY A 23 4.84 -1.40 -15.73
N LYS A 24 4.96 -1.71 -14.43
CA LYS A 24 6.05 -1.24 -13.54
C LYS A 24 6.19 0.28 -13.50
N SER A 25 5.08 1.00 -13.71
CA SER A 25 5.04 2.46 -13.72
C SER A 25 4.29 2.98 -12.50
N LEU A 26 4.90 3.93 -11.78
CA LEU A 26 4.30 4.59 -10.63
C LEU A 26 3.08 5.45 -10.99
N GLY A 27 2.95 5.86 -12.25
CA GLY A 27 1.83 6.68 -12.74
C GLY A 27 0.60 5.87 -13.16
N SER A 28 0.68 4.54 -13.11
CA SER A 28 -0.46 3.68 -13.47
C SER A 28 -1.54 3.74 -12.40
N TYR A 29 -2.80 3.70 -12.83
CA TYR A 29 -3.92 3.55 -11.90
C TYR A 29 -3.78 2.27 -11.06
N THR A 30 -4.22 2.36 -9.82
CA THR A 30 -4.35 1.24 -8.90
C THR A 30 -5.77 0.69 -8.95
N GLU A 31 -6.00 -0.46 -8.33
CA GLU A 31 -7.37 -0.85 -7.96
C GLU A 31 -8.02 0.24 -7.10
N SER A 32 -9.35 0.31 -7.08
CA SER A 32 -10.09 1.35 -6.33
C SER A 32 -9.82 1.32 -4.82
N GLN A 33 -9.48 0.15 -4.26
CA GLN A 33 -9.07 0.00 -2.87
C GLN A 33 -7.62 0.47 -2.62
N GLY A 34 -6.82 0.62 -3.68
CA GLY A 34 -5.38 0.90 -3.61
C GLY A 34 -4.51 -0.34 -3.84
N LEU A 35 -3.20 -0.13 -3.89
CA LEU A 35 -2.19 -1.18 -4.15
C LEU A 35 -2.27 -2.30 -3.12
N ILE A 36 -2.40 -3.55 -3.60
CA ILE A 36 -2.51 -4.75 -2.75
C ILE A 36 -1.34 -4.88 -1.76
N THR A 37 -0.10 -4.70 -2.22
CA THR A 37 1.10 -4.79 -1.39
C THR A 37 1.11 -3.79 -0.22
N VAL A 38 0.59 -2.57 -0.45
CA VAL A 38 0.48 -1.57 0.62
C VAL A 38 -0.62 -1.97 1.61
N ARG A 39 -1.74 -2.54 1.13
CA ARG A 39 -2.81 -3.04 2.00
C ARG A 39 -2.37 -4.23 2.85
N GLU A 40 -1.55 -5.13 2.31
CA GLU A 40 -0.94 -6.26 3.06
C GLU A 40 -0.01 -5.78 4.18
N ASP A 41 0.81 -4.76 3.91
CA ASP A 41 1.68 -4.15 4.92
C ASP A 41 0.84 -3.52 6.04
N ILE A 42 -0.25 -2.83 5.70
CA ILE A 42 -1.18 -2.22 6.68
C ILE A 42 -1.84 -3.30 7.55
N VAL A 43 -2.30 -4.40 6.95
CA VAL A 43 -2.87 -5.53 7.69
C VAL A 43 -1.84 -6.09 8.66
N THR A 44 -0.61 -6.34 8.21
CA THR A 44 0.46 -6.85 9.08
C THR A 44 0.69 -5.92 10.27
N TYR A 45 0.79 -4.61 10.01
CA TYR A 45 0.94 -3.61 11.06
C TYR A 45 -0.22 -3.59 12.07
N ILE A 46 -1.48 -3.63 11.59
CA ILE A 46 -2.66 -3.64 12.47
C ILE A 46 -2.67 -4.90 13.33
N GLN A 47 -2.36 -6.07 12.75
CA GLN A 47 -2.31 -7.33 13.49
C GLN A 47 -1.22 -7.31 14.57
N GLU A 48 -0.03 -6.80 14.26
CA GLU A 48 1.07 -6.69 15.22
C GLU A 48 0.76 -5.69 16.33
N ARG A 49 0.12 -4.56 16.01
CA ARG A 49 -0.26 -3.52 16.96
C ARG A 49 -1.35 -4.00 17.92
N ASP A 50 -2.38 -4.67 17.40
CA ASP A 50 -3.61 -4.95 18.14
C ASP A 50 -3.68 -6.39 18.69
N GLY A 51 -2.92 -7.32 18.11
CA GLY A 51 -2.97 -8.75 18.47
C GLY A 51 -4.20 -9.50 17.94
N TYR A 52 -4.94 -8.92 17.01
CA TYR A 52 -6.13 -9.51 16.39
C TYR A 52 -5.96 -9.61 14.86
N PRO A 53 -6.60 -10.58 14.20
CA PRO A 53 -6.54 -10.71 12.75
C PRO A 53 -7.15 -9.48 12.05
N ALA A 54 -6.55 -9.07 10.93
CA ALA A 54 -7.06 -8.02 10.06
C ALA A 54 -7.13 -8.56 8.62
N ASN A 55 -8.03 -7.99 7.80
CA ASN A 55 -8.26 -8.45 6.43
C ASN A 55 -7.96 -7.35 5.42
N THR A 56 -7.28 -7.69 4.32
CA THR A 56 -6.93 -6.74 3.25
C THR A 56 -8.15 -6.23 2.50
N SER A 57 -9.27 -6.97 2.51
CA SER A 57 -10.56 -6.52 1.94
C SER A 57 -11.16 -5.32 2.67
N ASP A 58 -10.79 -5.12 3.93
CA ASP A 58 -11.34 -4.09 4.80
C ASP A 58 -10.52 -2.79 4.74
N ILE A 59 -9.40 -2.80 4.00
CA ILE A 59 -8.48 -1.67 3.87
C ILE A 59 -8.71 -0.94 2.55
N TYR A 60 -9.09 0.33 2.65
CA TYR A 60 -9.19 1.25 1.52
C TYR A 60 -8.17 2.38 1.70
N LEU A 61 -7.30 2.58 0.71
CA LEU A 61 -6.38 3.70 0.69
C LEU A 61 -7.13 4.98 0.27
N CYS A 62 -6.92 6.07 1.01
CA CYS A 62 -7.53 7.37 0.73
C CYS A 62 -6.46 8.44 0.59
N ASN A 63 -6.82 9.57 -0.04
CA ASN A 63 -5.95 10.73 -0.15
C ASN A 63 -5.93 11.54 1.16
N GLY A 64 -5.41 10.90 2.21
CA GLY A 64 -5.42 11.41 3.58
C GLY A 64 -6.75 11.21 4.31
N ALA A 65 -6.73 11.49 5.61
CA ALA A 65 -7.85 11.22 6.51
C ALA A 65 -9.14 11.98 6.12
N SER A 66 -9.01 13.24 5.70
CA SER A 66 -10.15 14.08 5.32
C SER A 66 -10.95 13.50 4.15
N ASP A 67 -10.29 12.88 3.19
CA ASP A 67 -10.94 12.22 2.05
C ASP A 67 -11.67 10.95 2.48
N GLY A 68 -11.05 10.16 3.36
CA GLY A 68 -11.69 8.99 3.99
C GLY A 68 -12.96 9.35 4.76
N ILE A 69 -12.90 10.38 5.63
CA ILE A 69 -14.06 10.85 6.39
C ILE A 69 -15.18 11.32 5.45
N LYS A 70 -14.85 12.11 4.42
CA LYS A 70 -15.82 12.55 3.42
C LYS A 70 -16.48 11.37 2.71
N THR A 71 -15.70 10.35 2.34
CA THR A 71 -16.20 9.16 1.63
C THR A 71 -17.18 8.38 2.50
N VAL A 72 -16.85 8.16 3.77
CA VAL A 72 -17.72 7.45 4.73
C VAL A 72 -19.02 8.22 4.99
N LEU A 73 -18.96 9.55 5.04
CA LEU A 73 -20.14 10.39 5.32
C LEU A 73 -21.00 10.68 4.08
N LYS A 74 -20.47 10.49 2.86
CA LYS A 74 -21.14 10.81 1.59
C LYS A 74 -22.18 9.76 1.13
N LEU A 75 -22.80 9.03 2.06
CA LEU A 75 -23.86 8.06 1.77
C LEU A 75 -24.96 8.63 0.86
#